data_AF-A0A151AYS4-F1
#
_entry.id   AF-A0A151AYS4-F1
#
_cell.length_a   1.000
_cell.length_b   1.000
_cell.length_c   1.000
_cell.angle_alpha   90.00
_cell.angle_beta   90.00
_cell.angle_gamma   90.00
#
_symmetry.space_group_name_H-M   'P 1'
#
loop_
_entity.id
_entity.type
_entity.pdbx_description
1 polymer ?
#
loop_
_entity_poly.entity_id
_entity_poly.type
_entity_poly.pdbx_seq_one_letter_code
_entity_poly.pdbx_strand_id
1 'polypeptide(L)'
;MSKIRGSARWDWQRGLLKIVYELACMELGPEYLEDPTAVKFRAILRPETISREQALQQGLKGTIRILGGEKPLLFLVDNPDWMVGGLLATGRSICGYVNIFNIFEGSILVTVEREKYWACQDNGIIWVIDVPNKSASRNTLMELVRAFTAESFE
;
A
#
# COMPACT_ATOMS: atom_id res chain seq x y z
N MET A 1 7.19 31.37 -23.62
CA MET A 1 6.77 31.35 -22.21
C MET A 1 6.41 29.92 -21.82
N SER A 2 7.33 29.21 -21.17
CA SER A 2 7.11 27.85 -20.69
C SER A 2 6.25 27.89 -19.42
N LYS A 3 5.04 27.32 -19.48
CA LYS A 3 4.22 27.07 -18.29
C LYS A 3 4.94 26.00 -17.47
N ILE A 4 5.64 26.42 -16.42
CA ILE A 4 6.14 25.51 -15.39
C ILE A 4 4.90 24.88 -14.75
N ARG A 5 4.61 23.63 -15.11
CA ARG A 5 3.47 22.85 -14.64
C ARG A 5 3.61 22.64 -13.13
N GLY A 6 2.67 23.18 -12.36
CA GLY A 6 2.53 22.91 -10.92
C GLY A 6 2.09 21.49 -10.57
N SER A 7 2.39 20.48 -11.39
CA SER A 7 1.87 19.11 -11.25
C SER A 7 2.79 18.15 -10.49
N ALA A 8 4.10 18.40 -10.42
CA ALA A 8 5.08 17.42 -9.92
C ALA A 8 4.92 17.04 -8.43
N ARG A 9 4.19 17.83 -7.62
CA ARG A 9 4.22 17.71 -6.16
C ARG A 9 3.41 16.54 -5.59
N TRP A 10 2.51 15.94 -6.37
CA TRP A 10 1.65 14.85 -5.92
C TRP A 10 1.76 13.57 -6.79
N ASP A 11 2.50 13.61 -7.90
CA ASP A 11 2.68 12.46 -8.80
C ASP A 11 3.31 11.24 -8.09
N TRP A 12 4.19 11.47 -7.11
CA TRP A 12 4.74 10.38 -6.28
C TRP A 12 3.66 9.69 -5.43
N GLN A 13 2.63 10.43 -4.97
CA GLN A 13 1.50 9.85 -4.23
C GLN A 13 0.68 8.94 -5.14
N ARG A 14 0.52 9.29 -6.43
CA ARG A 14 -0.10 8.40 -7.43
C ARG A 14 0.67 7.11 -7.59
N GLY A 15 2.01 7.17 -7.51
CA GLY A 15 2.87 5.98 -7.54
C GLY A 15 2.52 5.00 -6.42
N LEU A 16 2.39 5.49 -5.18
CA LEU A 16 2.00 4.66 -4.04
C LEU A 16 0.58 4.10 -4.18
N LEU A 17 -0.38 4.92 -4.66
CA LEU A 17 -1.74 4.46 -4.93
C LEU A 17 -1.76 3.34 -5.97
N LYS A 18 -0.92 3.45 -7.01
CA LYS A 18 -0.79 2.41 -8.03
C LYS A 18 -0.26 1.11 -7.45
N ILE A 19 0.80 1.17 -6.63
CA ILE A 19 1.35 -0.02 -5.96
C ILE A 19 0.26 -0.70 -5.13
N VAL A 20 -0.47 0.05 -4.31
CA VAL A 20 -1.57 -0.50 -3.50
C VAL A 20 -2.68 -1.11 -4.37
N TYR A 21 -3.07 -0.44 -5.45
CA TYR A 21 -4.09 -0.95 -6.37
C TYR A 21 -3.67 -2.26 -7.04
N GLU A 22 -2.42 -2.35 -7.50
CA GLU A 22 -1.88 -3.55 -8.15
C GLU A 22 -1.76 -4.72 -7.16
N LEU A 23 -1.28 -4.47 -5.94
CA LEU A 23 -1.27 -5.46 -4.85
C LEU A 23 -2.67 -5.95 -4.51
N ALA A 24 -3.65 -5.03 -4.45
CA ALA A 24 -5.05 -5.39 -4.22
C ALA A 24 -5.61 -6.28 -5.35
N CYS A 25 -5.36 -5.94 -6.61
CA CYS A 25 -5.78 -6.78 -7.74
C CYS A 25 -5.15 -8.17 -7.70
N MET A 26 -3.87 -8.24 -7.32
CA MET A 26 -3.12 -9.49 -7.27
C MET A 26 -3.62 -10.43 -6.15
N GLU A 27 -3.88 -9.89 -4.96
CA GLU A 27 -4.20 -10.70 -3.78
C GLU A 27 -5.72 -10.92 -3.58
N LEU A 28 -6.57 -9.99 -4.01
CA LEU A 28 -8.03 -10.12 -3.90
C LEU A 28 -8.69 -10.72 -5.15
N GLY A 29 -7.92 -10.84 -6.24
CA GLY A 29 -8.36 -11.45 -7.49
C GLY A 29 -9.25 -10.57 -8.36
N PRO A 30 -9.75 -11.12 -9.48
CA PRO A 30 -10.45 -10.35 -10.52
C PRO A 30 -11.73 -9.67 -10.03
N GLU A 31 -12.43 -10.25 -9.06
CA GLU A 31 -13.68 -9.69 -8.51
C GLU A 31 -13.46 -8.35 -7.80
N TYR A 32 -12.24 -8.04 -7.38
CA TYR A 32 -11.90 -6.75 -6.81
C TYR A 32 -12.05 -5.62 -7.83
N LEU A 33 -11.95 -5.91 -9.14
CA LEU A 33 -12.13 -4.87 -10.16
C LEU A 33 -13.51 -4.23 -10.09
N GLU A 34 -14.52 -4.94 -9.63
CA GLU A 34 -15.88 -4.42 -9.46
C GLU A 34 -16.12 -3.80 -8.07
N ASP A 35 -15.14 -3.82 -7.16
CA ASP A 35 -15.25 -3.18 -5.85
C ASP A 35 -15.41 -1.65 -6.01
N PRO A 36 -16.34 -1.00 -5.28
CA PRO A 36 -16.53 0.44 -5.33
C PRO A 36 -15.25 1.25 -5.07
N THR A 37 -14.34 0.71 -4.27
CA THR A 37 -13.04 1.33 -3.97
C THR A 37 -12.07 1.16 -5.13
N ALA A 38 -12.05 0.01 -5.80
CA ALA A 38 -11.25 -0.22 -7.01
C ALA A 38 -11.65 0.74 -8.14
N VAL A 39 -12.95 1.04 -8.28
CA VAL A 39 -13.45 2.06 -9.22
C VAL A 39 -12.84 3.43 -8.92
N LYS A 40 -12.75 3.83 -7.63
CA LYS A 40 -12.12 5.09 -7.21
C LYS A 40 -10.63 5.12 -7.52
N PHE A 41 -9.91 4.02 -7.27
CA PHE A 41 -8.50 3.92 -7.66
C PHE A 41 -8.32 4.14 -9.17
N ARG A 42 -9.11 3.45 -10.00
CA ARG A 42 -9.03 3.61 -11.46
C ARG A 42 -9.38 5.03 -11.91
N ALA A 43 -10.34 5.71 -11.27
CA ALA A 43 -10.66 7.09 -11.58
C ALA A 43 -9.47 8.06 -11.34
N ILE A 44 -8.61 7.77 -10.36
CA ILE A 44 -7.39 8.54 -10.07
C ILE A 44 -6.22 8.12 -10.97
N LEU A 45 -6.08 6.82 -11.25
CA LEU A 45 -4.90 6.25 -11.91
C LEU A 45 -4.99 6.21 -13.44
N ARG A 46 -6.19 6.13 -14.02
CA ARG A 46 -6.40 6.01 -15.47
C ARG A 46 -6.07 7.28 -16.26
N PRO A 47 -6.45 8.49 -15.81
CA PRO A 47 -6.13 9.71 -16.56
C PRO A 47 -4.61 9.92 -16.61
N GLU A 48 -4.08 10.33 -17.76
CA GLU A 48 -2.67 10.71 -17.87
C GLU A 48 -2.35 11.87 -16.90
N THR A 49 -3.26 12.85 -16.83
CA THR A 49 -3.20 13.98 -15.91
C THR A 49 -4.50 14.11 -15.13
N ILE A 50 -4.40 14.41 -13.84
CA ILE A 50 -5.51 14.74 -12.94
C ILE A 50 -4.98 15.71 -11.89
N SER A 51 -5.79 16.66 -11.42
CA SER A 51 -5.39 17.55 -10.33
C SER A 51 -5.56 16.87 -8.98
N ARG A 52 -4.89 17.40 -7.94
CA ARG A 52 -5.06 16.88 -6.58
C ARG A 52 -6.50 17.03 -6.11
N GLU A 53 -7.15 18.14 -6.44
CA GLU A 53 -8.54 18.43 -6.09
C GLU A 53 -9.48 17.41 -6.75
N GLN A 54 -9.28 17.12 -8.04
CA GLN A 54 -10.04 16.10 -8.76
C GLN A 54 -9.84 14.69 -8.17
N ALA A 55 -8.61 14.37 -7.75
CA ALA A 55 -8.32 13.09 -7.08
C ALA A 55 -8.99 13.01 -5.70
N LEU A 56 -8.98 14.09 -4.93
CA LEU A 56 -9.64 14.16 -3.62
C LEU A 56 -11.17 14.00 -3.72
N GLN A 57 -11.77 14.51 -4.79
CA GLN A 57 -13.21 14.35 -5.06
C GLN A 57 -13.64 12.88 -5.24
N GLN A 58 -12.71 11.96 -5.56
CA GLN A 58 -13.02 10.54 -5.65
C GLN A 58 -13.28 9.91 -4.26
N GLY A 59 -12.90 10.59 -3.18
CA GLY A 59 -13.20 10.15 -1.81
C GLY A 59 -12.53 8.82 -1.45
N LEU A 60 -11.30 8.61 -1.93
CA LEU A 60 -10.47 7.49 -1.50
C LEU A 60 -9.96 7.78 -0.08
N LYS A 61 -10.17 6.83 0.84
CA LYS A 61 -9.79 6.99 2.24
C LYS A 61 -8.41 6.39 2.49
N GLY A 62 -7.58 7.08 3.26
CA GLY A 62 -6.25 6.61 3.60
C GLY A 62 -5.32 7.75 3.97
N THR A 63 -4.07 7.38 4.23
CA THR A 63 -2.98 8.31 4.52
C THR A 63 -1.80 7.99 3.62
N ILE A 64 -1.13 9.03 3.15
CA ILE A 64 0.15 8.96 2.45
C ILE A 64 1.05 10.01 3.08
N ARG A 65 2.23 9.61 3.54
CA ARG A 65 3.17 10.49 4.25
C ARG A 65 4.62 10.23 3.88
N ILE A 66 5.46 11.23 4.16
CA ILE A 66 6.91 11.12 4.17
C ILE A 66 7.31 10.91 5.62
N LEU A 67 8.11 9.87 5.91
CA LEU A 67 8.42 9.49 7.30
C LEU A 67 9.45 10.39 7.96
N GLY A 68 10.39 10.99 7.22
CA GLY A 68 11.31 11.99 7.77
C GLY A 68 12.15 11.51 8.98
N GLY A 69 12.43 10.20 9.07
CA GLY A 69 13.11 9.57 10.21
C GLY A 69 12.18 8.96 11.25
N GLU A 70 10.86 9.12 11.11
CA GLU A 70 9.89 8.34 11.89
C GLU A 70 9.93 6.85 11.50
N LYS A 71 9.59 5.98 12.46
CA LYS A 71 9.41 4.56 12.18
C LYS A 71 8.17 4.32 11.30
N PRO A 72 8.21 3.31 10.42
CA PRO A 72 7.02 2.86 9.72
C PRO A 72 5.95 2.35 10.67
N LEU A 73 4.69 2.45 10.24
CA LEU A 73 3.52 1.88 10.92
C LEU A 73 3.69 0.36 11.13
N LEU A 74 4.20 -0.33 10.10
CA LEU A 74 4.57 -1.74 10.22
C LEU A 74 6.05 -1.85 10.59
N PHE A 75 6.37 -1.57 11.84
CA PHE A 75 7.76 -1.55 12.35
C PHE A 75 8.46 -2.93 12.32
N LEU A 76 7.71 -4.03 12.17
CA LEU A 76 8.26 -5.39 12.06
C LEU A 76 9.15 -5.58 10.82
N VAL A 77 9.07 -4.66 9.86
CA VAL A 77 9.83 -4.66 8.59
C VAL A 77 10.55 -3.33 8.39
N ASP A 78 10.97 -2.70 9.50
CA ASP A 78 11.71 -1.44 9.53
C ASP A 78 13.13 -1.63 8.97
N ASN A 79 13.29 -1.49 7.66
CA ASN A 79 14.57 -1.57 6.97
C ASN A 79 14.62 -0.56 5.80
N PRO A 80 15.60 0.38 5.79
CA PRO A 80 15.69 1.43 4.77
C PRO A 80 16.07 0.92 3.38
N ASP A 81 16.56 -0.31 3.25
CA ASP A 81 16.93 -0.92 1.97
C ASP A 81 15.78 -1.74 1.34
N TRP A 82 14.64 -1.81 2.03
CA TRP A 82 13.51 -2.61 1.59
C TRP A 82 12.41 -1.78 0.95
N MET A 83 11.68 -2.43 0.05
CA MET A 83 10.35 -2.01 -0.37
C MET A 83 9.33 -3.00 0.16
N VAL A 84 8.38 -2.51 0.94
CA VAL A 84 7.35 -3.32 1.57
C VAL A 84 5.99 -2.91 1.02
N GLY A 85 5.16 -3.88 0.67
CA GLY A 85 3.78 -3.63 0.27
C GLY A 85 2.90 -4.80 0.62
N GLY A 86 1.65 -4.57 0.95
CA GLY A 86 0.75 -5.67 1.26
C GLY A 86 -0.65 -5.23 1.58
N LEU A 87 -1.45 -6.19 2.02
CA LEU A 87 -2.82 -6.00 2.44
C LEU A 87 -2.93 -6.42 3.91
N LEU A 88 -3.58 -5.57 4.69
CA LEU A 88 -3.86 -5.76 6.11
C LEU A 88 -5.37 -5.74 6.31
N ALA A 89 -5.91 -6.86 6.79
CA ALA A 89 -7.31 -6.99 7.12
C ALA A 89 -7.59 -6.53 8.56
N THR A 90 -8.50 -5.59 8.72
CA THR A 90 -8.87 -4.98 10.02
C THR A 90 -10.37 -4.81 10.13
N GLY A 91 -10.98 -5.46 11.12
CA GLY A 91 -12.44 -5.52 11.23
C GLY A 91 -13.08 -6.04 9.94
N ARG A 92 -13.99 -5.24 9.37
CA ARG A 92 -14.66 -5.51 8.08
C ARG A 92 -13.92 -4.97 6.87
N SER A 93 -12.77 -4.33 7.05
CA SER A 93 -12.04 -3.66 5.98
C SER A 93 -10.73 -4.35 5.65
N ILE A 94 -10.25 -4.10 4.44
CA ILE A 94 -8.89 -4.41 4.01
C ILE A 94 -8.22 -3.08 3.66
N CYS A 95 -7.03 -2.86 4.20
CA CYS A 95 -6.19 -1.72 3.89
C CYS A 95 -4.95 -2.18 3.14
N GLY A 96 -4.61 -1.50 2.06
CA GLY A 96 -3.31 -1.64 1.43
C GLY A 96 -2.27 -0.84 2.18
N TYR A 97 -1.15 -1.48 2.50
CA TYR A 97 0.01 -0.87 3.10
C TYR A 97 1.15 -0.82 2.07
N VAL A 98 1.90 0.26 2.07
CA VAL A 98 3.14 0.39 1.29
C VAL A 98 4.14 1.23 2.08
N ASN A 99 5.38 0.78 2.12
CA ASN A 99 6.53 1.52 2.64
C ASN A 99 7.69 1.35 1.66
N ILE A 100 8.28 2.46 1.24
CA ILE A 100 9.39 2.48 0.28
C ILE A 100 10.59 3.11 0.96
N PHE A 101 11.60 2.30 1.25
CA PHE A 101 12.89 2.69 1.81
C PHE A 101 12.81 3.47 3.13
N ASN A 102 11.72 3.30 3.90
CA ASN A 102 11.40 4.16 5.04
C ASN A 102 11.37 5.67 4.72
N ILE A 103 11.18 6.04 3.45
CA ILE A 103 11.04 7.43 3.00
C ILE A 103 9.56 7.75 2.81
N PHE A 104 8.86 6.89 2.09
CA PHE A 104 7.45 7.07 1.75
C PHE A 104 6.62 5.96 2.38
N GLU A 105 5.47 6.32 2.93
CA GLU A 105 4.53 5.38 3.49
C GLU A 105 3.10 5.70 3.06
N GLY A 106 2.31 4.65 2.82
CA GLY A 106 0.89 4.73 2.53
C GLY A 106 0.10 3.64 3.25
N SER A 107 -1.04 4.04 3.82
CA SER A 107 -2.07 3.12 4.31
C SER A 107 -3.42 3.55 3.72
N ILE A 108 -3.93 2.79 2.76
CA ILE A 108 -5.08 3.16 1.95
C ILE A 108 -6.17 2.11 2.07
N LEU A 109 -7.41 2.53 2.27
CA LEU A 109 -8.55 1.63 2.28
C LEU A 109 -8.70 0.99 0.90
N VAL A 110 -8.68 -0.33 0.87
CA VAL A 110 -8.83 -1.14 -0.35
C VAL A 110 -10.25 -1.66 -0.47
N THR A 111 -10.89 -2.09 0.62
CA THR A 111 -12.32 -2.44 0.60
C THR A 111 -12.91 -2.38 2.01
N VAL A 112 -14.24 -2.28 2.10
CA VAL A 112 -15.03 -2.44 3.33
C VAL A 112 -15.80 -3.77 3.37
N GLU A 113 -15.56 -4.64 2.38
CA GLU A 113 -16.21 -5.94 2.23
C GLU A 113 -15.20 -7.07 2.46
N ARG A 114 -14.43 -7.02 3.57
CA ARG A 114 -13.39 -8.04 3.87
C ARG A 114 -13.91 -9.46 3.68
N GLU A 115 -15.10 -9.76 4.18
CA GLU A 115 -15.70 -11.11 4.16
C GLU A 115 -15.87 -11.68 2.75
N LYS A 116 -15.99 -10.82 1.73
CA LYS A 116 -16.09 -11.23 0.33
C LYS A 116 -14.76 -11.74 -0.23
N TYR A 117 -13.65 -11.15 0.20
CA TYR A 117 -12.34 -11.36 -0.43
C TYR A 117 -11.35 -12.12 0.45
N TRP A 118 -11.48 -12.01 1.77
CA TRP A 118 -10.43 -12.44 2.71
C TRP A 118 -10.74 -13.79 3.33
N ALA A 119 -10.38 -14.85 2.62
CA ALA A 119 -10.47 -16.23 3.13
C ALA A 119 -9.26 -16.62 4.01
N CYS A 120 -8.22 -15.78 4.08
CA CYS A 120 -7.04 -16.05 4.87
C CYS A 120 -7.37 -15.98 6.38
N GLN A 121 -6.90 -16.98 7.15
CA GLN A 121 -6.98 -16.95 8.61
C GLN A 121 -6.04 -15.89 9.24
N ASP A 122 -5.08 -15.40 8.47
CA ASP A 122 -4.19 -14.31 8.86
C ASP A 122 -4.82 -12.94 8.59
N ASN A 123 -4.40 -11.93 9.35
CA ASN A 123 -4.81 -10.55 9.18
C ASN A 123 -3.90 -9.77 8.20
N GLY A 124 -2.91 -10.40 7.57
CA GLY A 124 -2.15 -9.72 6.54
C GLY A 124 -1.40 -10.61 5.58
N ILE A 125 -1.21 -10.10 4.37
CA ILE A 125 -0.31 -10.64 3.35
C ILE A 125 0.65 -9.50 2.98
N ILE A 126 1.94 -9.70 3.20
CA ILE A 126 2.98 -8.70 3.06
C ILE A 126 4.07 -9.21 2.12
N TRP A 127 4.35 -8.42 1.09
CA TRP A 127 5.51 -8.56 0.24
C TRP A 127 6.66 -7.72 0.77
N VAL A 128 7.82 -8.33 0.87
CA VAL A 128 9.09 -7.66 1.20
C VAL A 128 10.04 -7.87 0.03
N ILE A 129 10.50 -6.77 -0.55
CA ILE A 129 11.52 -6.75 -1.59
C ILE A 129 12.79 -6.20 -0.97
N ASP A 130 13.81 -7.04 -0.88
CA ASP A 130 15.16 -6.65 -0.51
C ASP A 130 15.90 -6.20 -1.77
N VAL A 131 16.07 -4.88 -1.89
CA VAL A 131 16.62 -4.29 -3.11
C VAL A 131 18.11 -4.62 -3.30
N PRO A 132 18.99 -4.48 -2.28
CA PRO A 132 20.39 -4.89 -2.40
C PRO A 132 20.56 -6.36 -2.79
N ASN A 133 19.79 -7.26 -2.17
CA ASN A 133 19.91 -8.70 -2.40
C ASN A 133 19.09 -9.20 -3.60
N LYS A 134 18.31 -8.31 -4.26
CA LYS A 134 17.45 -8.63 -5.40
C LYS A 134 16.51 -9.79 -5.12
N SER A 135 15.99 -9.87 -3.89
CA SER A 135 15.10 -10.93 -3.45
C SER A 135 13.72 -10.38 -3.14
N ALA A 136 12.71 -11.24 -3.27
CA ALA A 136 11.33 -10.93 -2.94
C ALA A 136 10.76 -12.10 -2.14
N SER A 137 10.04 -11.78 -1.07
CA SER A 137 9.33 -12.76 -0.26
C SER A 137 7.89 -12.31 -0.05
N ARG A 138 6.98 -13.29 0.01
CA ARG A 138 5.58 -13.10 0.37
C ARG A 138 5.36 -13.79 1.71
N ASN A 139 4.98 -13.02 2.70
CA ASN A 139 4.82 -13.45 4.08
C ASN A 139 3.40 -13.14 4.55
N THR A 140 2.90 -13.94 5.46
CA THR A 140 1.74 -13.57 6.28
C THR A 140 2.17 -12.61 7.39
N LEU A 141 1.22 -11.85 7.96
CA LEU A 141 1.56 -10.97 9.08
C LEU A 141 2.05 -11.78 10.29
N MET A 142 1.46 -12.94 10.57
CA MET A 142 1.90 -13.78 11.69
C MET A 142 3.30 -14.37 11.49
N GLU A 143 3.70 -14.69 10.26
CA GLU A 143 5.09 -15.11 9.98
C GLU A 143 6.09 -13.99 10.30
N LEU A 144 5.79 -12.75 9.90
CA LEU A 144 6.64 -11.60 10.22
C LEU A 144 6.70 -11.34 11.74
N VAL A 145 5.56 -11.45 12.44
CA VAL A 145 5.54 -11.32 13.91
C VAL A 145 6.42 -12.39 14.56
N ARG A 146 6.32 -13.65 14.11
CA ARG A 146 7.13 -14.74 14.65
C ARG A 146 8.63 -14.52 14.42
N ALA A 147 9.02 -14.14 13.20
CA ALA A 147 10.41 -13.85 12.86
C ALA A 147 10.97 -12.73 13.75
N PHE A 148 10.24 -11.61 13.84
CA PHE A 148 10.64 -10.48 14.69
C PHE A 148 10.79 -10.88 16.16
N THR A 149 9.87 -11.70 16.69
CA THR A 149 9.97 -12.16 18.08
C THR A 149 11.18 -13.08 18.28
N ALA A 150 11.47 -13.99 17.34
CA ALA A 150 12.62 -14.88 17.46
C ALA A 150 13.94 -14.08 17.53
N GLU A 151 14.12 -13.10 16.64
CA GLU A 151 15.30 -12.23 16.61
C GLU A 151 15.42 -11.34 17.86
N SER A 152 14.30 -10.95 18.49
CA SER A 152 14.31 -10.06 19.65
C SER A 152 14.67 -10.76 20.97
N PHE A 153 14.66 -12.09 21.01
CA PHE A 153 14.95 -12.89 22.21
C PHE A 153 16.21 -13.78 22.06
N GLU A 154 16.98 -13.60 20.99
CA GLU A 154 18.37 -14.06 20.85
C GLU A 154 19.36 -12.98 21.30
#